data_AF-A0A9W6ZXT1-F1
#
_entry.id   AF-A0A9W6ZXT1-F1
#
_cell.length_a   1.000
_cell.length_b   1.000
_cell.length_c   1.000
_cell.angle_alpha   90.00
_cell.angle_beta   90.00
_cell.angle_gamma   90.00
#
_symmetry.space_group_name_H-M   'P 1'
#
loop_
_entity.id
_entity.type
_entity.pdbx_description
1 polymer ?
#
loop_
_entity_poly.entity_id
_entity_poly.type
_entity_poly.pdbx_seq_one_letter_code
_entity_poly.pdbx_strand_id
1 'polypeptide(L)'
;PPLTRLTSNQVYFLLWYGLNIGYNIYNKKVMNAYPLPFTMATIQLGAGLLWILPVWFLGFRPKPVLTTSEIKTLAPIAFFHTIGHTMTVVSLGAGAVSFTHIVKAAEPF
;
A
#
# COMPACT_ATOMS: atom_id res chain seq x y z
N PRO A 1 -2.17 6.53 -29.73
CA PRO A 1 -3.32 5.64 -30.03
C PRO A 1 -4.03 5.18 -28.73
N PRO A 2 -5.38 5.11 -28.70
CA PRO A 2 -6.13 4.72 -27.51
C PRO A 2 -5.94 3.24 -27.11
N LEU A 3 -5.71 2.33 -28.06
CA LEU A 3 -5.50 0.90 -27.78
C LEU A 3 -4.27 0.64 -26.89
N THR A 4 -3.15 1.33 -27.11
CA THR A 4 -1.93 1.14 -26.31
C THR A 4 -2.07 1.62 -24.86
N ARG A 5 -3.01 2.55 -24.60
CA ARG A 5 -3.33 3.00 -23.23
C ARG A 5 -4.20 1.98 -22.50
N LEU A 6 -5.16 1.36 -23.20
CA LEU A 6 -6.00 0.31 -22.64
C LEU A 6 -5.19 -0.94 -22.27
N THR A 7 -4.26 -1.37 -23.12
CA THR A 7 -3.36 -2.50 -22.83
C THR A 7 -2.43 -2.20 -21.66
N SER A 8 -1.90 -0.97 -21.56
CA SER A 8 -1.08 -0.54 -20.41
C SER A 8 -1.86 -0.59 -19.10
N ASN A 9 -3.12 -0.14 -19.09
CA ASN A 9 -3.96 -0.16 -17.90
C ASN A 9 -4.24 -1.58 -17.43
N GLN A 10 -4.53 -2.50 -18.35
CA GLN A 10 -4.73 -3.91 -18.03
C GLN A 10 -3.50 -4.53 -17.35
N VAL A 11 -2.31 -4.24 -17.85
CA VAL A 11 -1.05 -4.70 -17.24
C VAL A 11 -0.90 -4.15 -15.81
N TYR A 12 -1.21 -2.87 -15.60
CA TYR A 12 -1.17 -2.28 -14.25
C TYR A 12 -2.15 -2.95 -13.29
N PHE A 13 -3.38 -3.26 -13.73
CA PHE A 13 -4.34 -3.99 -12.90
C PHE A 13 -3.85 -5.41 -12.57
N LEU A 14 -3.35 -6.15 -13.56
CA LEU A 14 -2.83 -7.51 -13.34
C LEU A 14 -1.67 -7.51 -12.33
N LEU A 15 -0.71 -6.59 -12.49
CA LEU A 15 0.40 -6.43 -11.56
C LEU A 15 -0.09 -6.05 -10.17
N TRP A 16 -1.02 -5.10 -10.07
CA TRP A 16 -1.57 -4.66 -8.80
C TRP A 16 -2.26 -5.81 -8.06
N TYR A 17 -3.16 -6.56 -8.71
CA TYR A 17 -3.83 -7.72 -8.10
C TYR A 17 -2.83 -8.82 -7.72
N GLY A 18 -1.89 -9.17 -8.60
CA GLY A 18 -0.87 -10.18 -8.32
C GLY A 18 -0.01 -9.85 -7.11
N LEU A 19 0.48 -8.60 -7.04
CA LEU A 19 1.24 -8.10 -5.89
C LEU A 19 0.38 -8.06 -4.62
N ASN A 20 -0.90 -7.70 -4.72
CA ASN A 20 -1.81 -7.68 -3.57
C ASN A 20 -2.07 -9.08 -3.01
N ILE A 21 -2.26 -10.08 -3.88
CA ILE A 21 -2.42 -11.49 -3.47
C ILE A 21 -1.19 -11.95 -2.70
N GLY A 22 0.01 -11.71 -3.26
CA GLY A 22 1.27 -12.01 -2.59
C GLY A 22 1.36 -11.33 -1.22
N TYR A 23 1.12 -10.01 -1.18
CA TYR A 23 1.11 -9.23 0.05
C TYR A 23 0.19 -9.84 1.12
N ASN A 24 -1.05 -10.18 0.79
CA ASN A 24 -2.02 -10.71 1.76
C ASN A 24 -1.60 -12.08 2.31
N ILE A 25 -1.09 -12.97 1.45
CA ILE A 25 -0.62 -14.31 1.86
C ILE A 25 0.57 -14.18 2.80
N TYR A 26 1.60 -13.41 2.43
CA TYR A 26 2.79 -13.24 3.26
C TYR A 26 2.48 -12.48 4.55
N ASN A 27 1.61 -11.46 4.48
CA ASN A 27 1.20 -10.72 5.66
C ASN A 27 0.56 -11.66 6.68
N LYS A 28 -0.40 -12.50 6.26
CA LYS A 28 -1.04 -13.47 7.16
C LYS A 28 -0.07 -14.51 7.71
N LYS A 29 0.85 -15.03 6.90
CA LYS A 29 1.87 -15.99 7.37
C LYS A 29 2.73 -15.40 8.49
N VAL A 30 3.24 -14.18 8.29
CA VAL A 30 4.08 -13.50 9.30
C VAL A 30 3.25 -13.15 10.52
N MET A 31 2.01 -12.68 10.36
CA MET A 31 1.15 -12.34 11.49
C MET A 31 0.77 -13.55 12.35
N ASN A 32 0.64 -14.73 11.75
CA ASN A 32 0.44 -15.98 12.48
C ASN A 32 1.69 -16.40 13.27
N ALA A 33 2.90 -16.07 12.78
CA ALA A 33 4.16 -16.35 13.47
C ALA A 33 4.51 -15.29 14.53
N TYR A 34 4.19 -14.02 14.24
CA TYR A 34 4.49 -12.85 15.04
C TYR A 34 3.24 -11.95 15.10
N PRO A 35 2.40 -12.08 16.14
CA PRO A 35 1.13 -11.34 16.24
C PRO A 35 1.34 -9.89 16.72
N LEU A 36 2.14 -9.13 15.97
CA LEU A 36 2.53 -7.75 16.28
C LEU A 36 2.08 -6.81 15.15
N PRO A 37 0.77 -6.53 15.03
CA PRO A 37 0.22 -5.86 13.85
C PRO A 37 0.70 -4.41 13.66
N PHE A 38 0.87 -3.65 14.74
CA PHE A 38 1.38 -2.27 14.67
C PHE A 38 2.84 -2.21 14.20
N THR A 39 3.68 -3.09 14.75
CA THR A 39 5.09 -3.22 14.32
C THR A 39 5.17 -3.61 12.85
N MET A 40 4.34 -4.57 12.43
CA MET A 40 4.30 -5.02 11.05
C MET A 40 3.84 -3.92 10.08
N ALA A 41 2.76 -3.19 10.40
CA ALA A 41 2.30 -2.06 9.60
C ALA A 41 3.36 -0.95 9.49
N THR A 42 4.06 -0.66 10.59
CA THR A 42 5.13 0.34 10.62
C THR A 42 6.31 -0.07 9.72
N ILE A 43 6.73 -1.33 9.80
CA ILE A 43 7.80 -1.87 8.93
C ILE A 43 7.39 -1.83 7.46
N GLN A 44 6.12 -2.12 7.13
CA GLN A 44 5.62 -2.06 5.76
C GLN A 44 5.65 -0.65 5.17
N LEU A 45 5.22 0.36 5.93
CA LEU A 45 5.33 1.76 5.53
C LEU A 45 6.80 2.20 5.42
N GLY A 46 7.64 1.78 6.37
CA GLY A 46 9.08 2.07 6.38
C GLY A 46 9.83 1.41 5.21
N ALA A 47 9.45 0.21 4.80
CA ALA A 47 10.03 -0.48 3.64
C ALA A 47 9.80 0.30 2.33
N GLY A 48 8.68 1.03 2.23
CA GLY A 48 8.44 1.96 1.12
C GLY A 48 9.49 3.07 1.04
N LEU A 49 9.96 3.58 2.18
CA LEU A 49 11.06 4.56 2.23
C LEU A 49 12.38 3.93 1.78
N LEU A 50 12.67 2.71 2.24
CA LEU A 50 13.87 1.97 1.82
C LEU A 50 13.89 1.66 0.32
N TRP A 51 12.71 1.55 -0.31
CA TRP A 51 12.61 1.40 -1.76
C TRP A 51 12.79 2.72 -2.51
N ILE A 52 12.13 3.79 -2.08
CA ILE A 52 12.10 5.05 -2.86
C ILE A 52 13.37 5.88 -2.69
N LEU A 53 14.03 5.83 -1.53
CA LEU A 53 15.23 6.64 -1.26
C LEU A 53 16.37 6.28 -2.23
N PRO A 54 16.78 5.00 -2.41
CA PRO A 54 17.81 4.65 -3.39
C PRO A 54 17.44 5.04 -4.82
N VAL A 55 16.17 4.92 -5.20
CA VAL A 55 15.69 5.30 -6.53
C VAL A 55 15.90 6.80 -6.80
N TRP A 56 15.70 7.66 -5.80
CA TRP A 56 15.99 9.08 -5.90
C TRP A 56 17.49 9.39 -5.82
N PHE A 57 18.24 8.73 -4.93
CA PHE A 57 19.69 8.94 -4.79
C PHE A 57 20.45 8.53 -6.05
N LEU A 58 20.05 7.45 -6.71
CA LEU A 58 20.64 6.95 -7.96
C LEU A 58 20.13 7.69 -9.21
N GLY A 59 19.16 8.59 -9.07
CA GLY A 59 18.61 9.38 -10.17
C GLY A 59 17.73 8.58 -11.16
N PHE A 60 17.31 7.35 -10.82
CA PHE A 60 16.42 6.55 -11.68
C PHE A 60 15.04 7.17 -11.86
N ARG A 61 14.60 8.00 -10.92
CA ARG A 61 13.36 8.78 -11.00
C ARG A 61 13.60 10.20 -10.51
N PRO A 62 13.04 11.23 -11.18
CA PRO A 62 13.10 12.59 -10.68
C PRO A 62 12.49 12.69 -9.27
N LYS A 63 13.22 13.33 -8.36
CA LYS A 63 12.73 13.62 -7.01
C LYS A 63 11.58 14.63 -7.10
N PRO A 64 10.45 14.40 -6.41
CA PRO A 64 9.35 15.36 -6.39
C PRO A 64 9.81 16.65 -5.71
N VAL A 65 9.51 17.80 -6.32
CA VAL A 65 9.67 19.13 -5.72
C VAL A 65 8.30 19.55 -5.22
N LEU A 66 8.12 19.56 -3.90
CA LEU A 66 6.85 19.89 -3.27
C LEU A 66 6.88 21.30 -2.69
N THR A 67 5.84 22.06 -2.97
CA THR A 67 5.55 23.35 -2.36
C THR A 67 4.88 23.16 -0.99
N THR A 68 4.95 24.19 -0.13
CA THR A 68 4.29 24.15 1.18
C THR A 68 2.77 23.95 1.08
N SER A 69 2.13 24.45 0.02
CA SER A 69 0.70 24.21 -0.23
C SER A 69 0.41 22.74 -0.55
N GLU A 70 1.21 22.09 -1.37
CA GLU A 70 1.04 20.67 -1.70
C GLU A 70 1.27 19.77 -0.48
N ILE A 71 2.24 20.11 0.38
CA ILE A 71 2.45 19.38 1.65
C ILE A 71 1.20 19.48 2.54
N LYS A 72 0.58 20.66 2.64
CA LYS A 72 -0.66 20.82 3.41
C LYS A 72 -1.82 19.99 2.83
N THR A 73 -1.88 19.82 1.51
CA THR A 73 -2.87 18.95 0.86
C THR A 73 -2.57 17.46 1.07
N LEU A 74 -1.30 17.07 1.06
CA LEU A 74 -0.88 15.67 1.22
C LEU A 74 -0.93 15.20 2.68
N ALA A 75 -0.73 16.09 3.65
CA ALA A 75 -0.73 15.75 5.07
C ALA A 75 -1.98 14.99 5.54
N PRO A 76 -3.23 15.46 5.27
CA PRO A 76 -4.42 14.70 5.67
C PRO A 76 -4.52 13.36 4.93
N ILE A 77 -4.14 13.30 3.66
CA ILE A 77 -4.15 12.06 2.87
C ILE A 77 -3.20 11.03 3.48
N ALA A 78 -1.98 11.44 3.81
CA ALA A 78 -0.98 10.59 4.44
C ALA A 78 -1.44 10.11 5.83
N PHE A 79 -2.08 10.99 6.61
CA PHE A 79 -2.63 10.65 7.92
C PHE A 79 -3.71 9.56 7.81
N PHE A 80 -4.75 9.79 6.99
CA PHE A 80 -5.82 8.81 6.80
C PHE A 80 -5.33 7.52 6.15
N HIS A 81 -4.38 7.60 5.22
CA HIS A 81 -3.76 6.42 4.63
C HIS A 81 -3.02 5.58 5.70
N THR A 82 -2.26 6.22 6.58
CA THR A 82 -1.52 5.54 7.66
C THR A 82 -2.49 4.85 8.63
N ILE A 83 -3.58 5.52 9.00
CA ILE A 83 -4.63 4.93 9.84
C ILE A 83 -5.27 3.75 9.13
N GLY A 84 -5.75 3.94 7.89
CA GLY A 84 -6.41 2.89 7.12
C GLY A 84 -5.53 1.67 6.90
N HIS A 85 -4.24 1.89 6.61
CA HIS A 85 -3.25 0.82 6.49
C HIS A 85 -3.09 0.05 7.81
N THR A 86 -2.85 0.77 8.92
CA THR A 86 -2.66 0.15 10.23
C THR A 86 -3.88 -0.66 10.65
N MET A 87 -5.09 -0.10 10.50
CA MET A 87 -6.33 -0.79 10.85
C MET A 87 -6.59 -2.01 9.95
N THR A 88 -6.23 -1.93 8.66
CA THR A 88 -6.28 -3.10 7.77
C THR A 88 -5.37 -4.20 8.28
N VAL A 89 -4.12 -3.90 8.62
CA VAL A 89 -3.15 -4.89 9.12
C VAL A 89 -3.61 -5.50 10.46
N VAL A 90 -4.17 -4.69 11.36
CA VAL A 90 -4.79 -5.18 12.60
C VAL A 90 -5.93 -6.15 12.30
N SER A 91 -6.82 -5.81 11.37
CA SER A 91 -7.94 -6.68 10.96
C SER A 91 -7.45 -8.02 10.37
N LEU A 92 -6.43 -7.97 9.50
CA LEU A 92 -5.82 -9.17 8.90
C LEU A 92 -5.18 -10.10 9.95
N GLY A 93 -4.65 -9.52 11.04
CA GLY A 93 -4.11 -10.28 12.16
C GLY A 93 -5.17 -10.86 13.07
N ALA A 94 -6.20 -10.07 13.40
CA ALA A 94 -7.26 -10.45 14.33
C ALA A 94 -8.22 -11.52 13.77
N GLY A 95 -8.39 -11.60 12.44
CA GLY A 95 -9.40 -12.47 11.83
C GLY A 95 -8.97 -13.16 10.54
N ALA A 96 -9.96 -13.68 9.82
CA ALA A 96 -9.77 -14.25 8.50
C ALA A 96 -9.53 -13.13 7.48
N VAL A 97 -8.52 -13.30 6.63
CA VAL A 97 -8.17 -12.35 5.56
C VAL A 97 -9.36 -12.08 4.64
N SER A 98 -10.16 -13.11 4.36
CA SER A 98 -11.37 -13.01 3.54
C SER A 98 -12.43 -12.07 4.13
N PHE A 99 -12.62 -12.08 5.45
CA PHE A 99 -13.59 -11.21 6.11
C PHE A 99 -13.19 -9.74 5.99
N THR A 100 -11.90 -9.43 6.21
CA THR A 100 -11.37 -8.08 5.99
C THR A 100 -11.67 -7.59 4.57
N HIS A 101 -11.47 -8.43 3.56
CA HIS A 101 -11.74 -8.05 2.17
C HIS A 101 -13.23 -7.92 1.84
N ILE A 102 -14.12 -8.70 2.47
CA ILE A 102 -15.58 -8.51 2.32
C ILE A 102 -15.99 -7.13 2.83
N VAL A 103 -15.49 -6.73 4.00
CA VAL A 103 -15.78 -5.40 4.56
C VAL A 103 -15.21 -4.30 3.66
N LYS A 104 -13.98 -4.45 3.17
CA LYS A 104 -13.37 -3.49 2.25
C LYS A 104 -14.03 -3.43 0.88
N ALA A 105 -14.69 -4.50 0.42
CA ALA A 105 -15.42 -4.50 -0.84
C ALA A 105 -16.64 -3.57 -0.82
N ALA A 106 -17.03 -3.06 0.36
CA ALA A 106 -18.03 -2.02 0.49
C ALA A 106 -17.50 -0.61 0.20
N GLU A 107 -16.18 -0.38 0.05
CA GLU A 107 -15.58 0.95 -0.22
C GLU A 107 -16.11 1.71 -1.47
N PRO A 108 -16.72 1.08 -2.51
CA PRO A 108 -17.53 1.79 -3.49
C PRO A 108 -18.99 1.89 -3.02
N PHE A 109 -19.35 3.03 -2.43
CA PHE A 109 -20.73 3.45 -2.14
C PHE A 109 -21.09 4.74 -2.89
#